data_AF-A0A2V6R088-F1
#
_entry.id   AF-A0A2V6R088-F1
#
_cell.length_a   1.000
_cell.length_b   1.000
_cell.length_c   1.000
_cell.angle_alpha   90.00
_cell.angle_beta   90.00
_cell.angle_gamma   90.00
#
_symmetry.space_group_name_H-M   'P 1'
#
loop_
_entity.id
_entity.type
_entity.pdbx_description
1 polymer ?
#
loop_
_entity_poly.entity_id
_entity_poly.type
_entity_poly.pdbx_seq_one_letter_code
_entity_poly.pdbx_strand_id
1 'polypeptide(L)'
;RILSAVGSADIVVPYHANPGARPWYRRLLTRGSTALMNLLFGQELRYYQGPCVYATVLARSLPTTTRGFFFLAEMLIQALRRGCSFVEVGLVHQERAHGRSKAVTLGNAARALTTVARLWWRLRLGSTTGPDREMRA
;
A
#
# COMPACT_ATOMS: atom_id res chain seq x y z
N ARG A 1 -3.27 16.04 10.97
CA ARG A 1 -4.07 14.79 10.87
C ARG A 1 -3.20 13.56 10.64
N ILE A 2 -2.36 13.49 9.59
CA ILE A 2 -1.41 12.36 9.45
C ILE A 2 -0.30 12.46 10.50
N LEU A 3 0.36 13.62 10.60
CA LEU A 3 1.46 13.83 11.56
C LEU A 3 1.05 13.67 13.04
N SER A 4 -0.23 13.92 13.35
CA SER A 4 -0.78 13.73 14.69
C SER A 4 -1.02 12.25 15.05
N ALA A 5 -1.02 11.34 14.07
CA ALA A 5 -1.10 9.90 14.27
C ALA A 5 0.28 9.22 14.22
N VAL A 6 1.35 9.99 13.95
CA VAL A 6 2.71 9.45 13.97
C VAL A 6 3.06 9.12 15.42
N GLY A 7 3.54 7.90 15.66
CA GLY A 7 3.87 7.39 16.99
C GLY A 7 2.74 6.62 17.68
N SER A 8 1.51 6.61 17.15
CA SER A 8 0.43 5.76 17.68
C SER A 8 0.46 4.32 17.13
N ALA A 9 1.22 4.10 16.06
CA ALA A 9 1.43 2.79 15.41
C ALA A 9 2.76 2.83 14.62
N ASP A 10 3.24 1.65 14.21
CA ASP A 10 4.45 1.52 13.38
C ASP A 10 4.27 2.12 11.97
N ILE A 11 3.02 2.13 11.50
CA ILE A 11 2.63 2.58 10.16
C ILE A 11 1.38 3.46 10.23
N VAL A 12 1.41 4.62 9.58
CA VAL A 12 0.23 5.44 9.32
C VAL A 12 -0.15 5.29 7.86
N VAL A 13 -1.32 4.69 7.61
CA VAL A 13 -1.83 4.38 6.27
C VAL A 13 -2.90 5.41 5.89
N PRO A 14 -2.62 6.34 4.96
CA PRO A 14 -3.63 7.28 4.52
C PRO A 14 -4.62 6.61 3.55
N TYR A 15 -5.92 6.82 3.74
CA TYR A 15 -6.96 6.40 2.79
C TYR A 15 -7.76 7.59 2.27
N HIS A 16 -8.39 7.43 1.11
CA HIS A 16 -9.23 8.48 0.52
C HIS A 16 -10.56 8.58 1.27
N ALA A 17 -10.74 9.64 2.05
CA ALA A 17 -11.97 9.91 2.80
C ALA A 17 -13.07 10.57 1.94
N ASN A 18 -12.71 11.17 0.80
CA ASN A 18 -13.65 11.72 -0.17
C ASN A 18 -13.56 10.99 -1.52
N PRO A 19 -14.18 9.81 -1.67
CA PRO A 19 -14.19 9.09 -2.94
C PRO A 19 -15.02 9.82 -4.02
N GLY A 20 -15.96 10.69 -3.63
CA GLY A 20 -16.84 11.42 -4.55
C GLY A 20 -16.12 12.43 -5.44
N ALA A 21 -15.02 13.00 -4.97
CA ALA A 21 -14.15 13.91 -5.73
C ALA A 21 -13.29 13.21 -6.80
N ARG A 22 -13.61 11.96 -7.18
CA ARG A 22 -12.88 11.20 -8.20
C ARG A 22 -13.82 10.52 -9.18
N PRO A 23 -13.42 10.42 -10.47
CA PRO A 23 -14.18 9.69 -11.47
C PRO A 23 -14.52 8.26 -11.03
N TRP A 24 -15.74 7.82 -11.32
CA TRP A 24 -16.26 6.51 -10.88
C TRP A 24 -15.41 5.33 -11.36
N TYR A 25 -14.84 5.39 -12.56
CA TYR A 25 -13.97 4.34 -13.09
C TYR A 25 -12.67 4.19 -12.28
N ARG A 26 -12.10 5.30 -11.76
CA ARG A 26 -10.93 5.24 -10.87
C ARG A 26 -11.28 4.63 -9.52
N ARG A 27 -12.50 4.88 -9.03
CA ARG A 27 -13.02 4.27 -7.80
C ARG A 27 -13.15 2.76 -7.97
N LEU A 28 -13.70 2.31 -9.10
CA LEU A 28 -13.87 0.88 -9.37
C LEU A 28 -12.53 0.15 -9.46
N LEU A 29 -11.57 0.69 -10.22
CA LEU A 29 -10.22 0.13 -10.31
C LEU A 29 -9.54 0.05 -8.94
N THR A 30 -9.61 1.13 -8.15
CA THR A 30 -9.03 1.17 -6.81
C THR A 30 -9.66 0.14 -5.88
N ARG A 31 -10.99 0.02 -5.90
CA ARG A 31 -11.72 -0.97 -5.10
C ARG A 31 -11.36 -2.40 -5.50
N GLY A 32 -11.33 -2.69 -6.80
CA GLY A 32 -10.95 -4.00 -7.32
C GLY A 32 -9.53 -4.40 -6.91
N SER A 33 -8.56 -3.50 -7.09
CA SER A 33 -7.18 -3.76 -6.64
C SER A 33 -7.08 -3.92 -5.13
N THR A 34 -7.81 -3.13 -4.34
CA THR A 34 -7.79 -3.21 -2.86
C THR A 34 -8.41 -4.52 -2.39
N ALA A 35 -9.55 -4.92 -2.94
CA ALA A 35 -10.22 -6.19 -2.62
C ALA A 35 -9.33 -7.39 -2.99
N LEU A 36 -8.66 -7.34 -4.15
CA LEU A 36 -7.72 -8.39 -4.55
C LEU A 36 -6.54 -8.47 -3.58
N MET A 37 -5.94 -7.34 -3.17
CA MET A 37 -4.86 -7.34 -2.19
C MET A 37 -5.31 -7.88 -0.84
N ASN A 38 -6.48 -7.46 -0.35
CA ASN A 38 -7.07 -7.97 0.90
C ASN A 38 -7.26 -9.48 0.85
N LEU A 39 -7.79 -10.01 -0.25
CA LEU A 39 -7.98 -11.45 -0.45
C LEU A 39 -6.65 -12.22 -0.51
N LEU A 40 -5.66 -11.69 -1.23
CA LEU A 40 -4.38 -12.37 -1.44
C LEU A 40 -3.48 -12.36 -0.21
N PHE A 41 -3.57 -11.33 0.63
CA PHE A 41 -2.70 -11.12 1.79
C PHE A 41 -3.41 -11.29 3.14
N GLY A 42 -4.71 -11.58 3.14
CA GLY A 42 -5.50 -11.77 4.36
C GLY A 42 -5.57 -10.52 5.22
N GLN A 43 -5.73 -9.37 4.58
CA GLN A 43 -5.72 -8.05 5.23
C GLN A 43 -7.06 -7.34 4.98
N GLU A 44 -7.36 -6.30 5.75
CA GLU A 44 -8.62 -5.53 5.64
C GLU A 44 -8.38 -4.02 5.44
N LEU A 45 -7.33 -3.65 4.69
CA LEU A 45 -7.02 -2.24 4.46
C LEU A 45 -7.98 -1.59 3.48
N ARG A 46 -8.25 -0.29 3.68
CA ARG A 46 -9.08 0.54 2.80
C ARG A 46 -8.31 1.06 1.59
N TYR A 47 -6.98 1.16 1.68
CA TYR A 47 -6.16 1.69 0.58
C TYR A 47 -4.67 1.29 0.68
N TYR A 48 -4.16 0.56 -0.32
CA TYR A 48 -2.74 0.14 -0.39
C TYR A 48 -1.82 1.11 -1.14
N GLN A 49 -2.42 2.03 -1.88
CA GLN A 49 -1.74 2.83 -2.88
C GLN A 49 -1.37 4.24 -2.34
N GLY A 50 -1.52 4.45 -1.04
CA GLY A 50 -1.22 5.72 -0.39
C GLY A 50 0.27 5.83 -0.03
N PRO A 51 0.83 7.05 -0.02
CA PRO A 51 2.13 7.28 0.60
C PRO A 51 2.00 7.07 2.11
N CYS A 52 2.29 5.87 2.59
CA CYS A 52 2.24 5.54 4.01
C CYS A 52 3.44 6.18 4.74
N VAL A 53 3.24 6.55 6.01
CA VAL A 53 4.32 6.99 6.89
C VAL A 53 4.75 5.81 7.73
N TYR A 54 6.04 5.54 7.77
CA TYR A 54 6.65 4.42 8.49
C TYR A 54 7.60 4.97 9.55
N ALA A 55 7.76 4.25 10.66
CA ALA A 55 8.90 4.46 11.54
C ALA A 55 10.21 4.31 10.74
N THR A 56 11.19 5.18 10.97
CA THR A 56 12.42 5.23 10.16
C THR A 56 13.19 3.90 10.17
N VAL A 57 13.25 3.23 11.34
CA VAL A 57 13.91 1.93 11.49
C VAL A 57 13.21 0.87 10.62
N LEU A 58 11.88 0.82 10.66
CA LEU A 58 11.09 -0.07 9.82
C LEU A 58 11.31 0.22 8.34
N ALA A 59 11.20 1.49 7.92
CA ALA A 59 11.35 1.91 6.53
C ALA A 59 12.69 1.47 5.92
N ARG A 60 13.79 1.57 6.67
CA ARG A 60 15.14 1.17 6.23
C ARG A 60 15.30 -0.35 6.08
N SER A 61 14.52 -1.12 6.83
CA SER A 61 14.57 -2.59 6.81
C SER A 61 13.64 -3.23 5.76
N LEU A 62 12.79 -2.42 5.11
CA LEU A 62 11.83 -2.90 4.13
C LEU A 62 12.46 -2.92 2.73
N PRO A 63 12.28 -4.00 1.96
CA PRO A 63 12.84 -4.09 0.62
C PRO A 63 12.09 -3.17 -0.36
N THR A 64 12.84 -2.49 -1.22
CA THR A 64 12.32 -1.63 -2.30
C THR A 64 12.64 -2.23 -3.66
N THR A 65 12.32 -3.52 -3.83
CA THR A 65 12.74 -4.27 -5.03
C THR A 65 11.82 -4.06 -6.22
N THR A 66 10.56 -3.68 -5.99
CA THR A 66 9.60 -3.36 -7.06
C THR A 66 9.81 -1.94 -7.56
N ARG A 67 9.77 -1.74 -8.88
CA ARG A 67 9.90 -0.41 -9.50
C ARG A 67 8.54 0.27 -9.68
N GLY A 68 8.55 1.60 -9.68
CA GLY A 68 7.35 2.42 -9.87
C GLY A 68 6.41 2.33 -8.68
N PHE A 69 5.17 2.77 -8.85
CA PHE A 69 4.21 2.97 -7.75
C PHE A 69 3.91 1.74 -6.88
N PHE A 70 4.22 0.54 -7.37
CA PHE A 70 4.02 -0.71 -6.64
C PHE A 70 5.00 -0.94 -5.49
N PHE A 71 6.12 -0.22 -5.43
CA PHE A 71 7.04 -0.30 -4.29
C PHE A 71 6.34 0.06 -2.98
N LEU A 72 5.41 1.03 -3.00
CA LEU A 72 4.63 1.43 -1.84
C LEU A 72 3.76 0.29 -1.31
N ALA A 73 3.11 -0.44 -2.23
CA ALA A 73 2.29 -1.59 -1.88
C ALA A 73 3.15 -2.75 -1.36
N GLU A 74 4.32 -3.00 -1.97
CA GLU A 74 5.27 -4.01 -1.49
C GLU A 74 5.74 -3.71 -0.07
N MET A 75 6.19 -2.49 0.20
CA MET A 75 6.65 -2.08 1.53
C MET A 75 5.54 -2.27 2.57
N LEU A 76 4.31 -1.86 2.24
CA LEU A 76 3.16 -1.99 3.14
C LEU A 76 2.84 -3.45 3.43
N ILE A 77 2.73 -4.29 2.40
CA ILE A 77 2.44 -5.73 2.55
C ILE A 77 3.52 -6.40 3.39
N GLN A 78 4.79 -6.10 3.17
CA GLN A 78 5.88 -6.71 3.94
C GLN A 78 5.89 -6.24 5.39
N ALA A 79 5.59 -4.97 5.65
CA ALA A 79 5.45 -4.46 7.00
C ALA A 79 4.28 -5.15 7.74
N LEU A 80 3.12 -5.31 7.09
CA LEU A 80 1.98 -6.03 7.66
C LEU A 80 2.30 -7.51 7.91
N ARG A 81 3.03 -8.17 7.00
CA ARG A 81 3.47 -9.57 7.19
C ARG A 81 4.47 -9.74 8.34
N ARG A 82 5.21 -8.69 8.71
CA ARG A 82 6.08 -8.67 9.89
C ARG A 82 5.31 -8.42 11.19
N GLY A 83 3.98 -8.26 11.13
CA GLY A 83 3.12 -8.03 12.30
C GLY A 83 3.17 -6.60 12.81
N CYS A 84 3.66 -5.64 12.00
CA CYS A 84 3.68 -4.22 12.39
C CYS A 84 2.26 -3.69 12.59
N SER A 85 2.08 -2.89 13.63
CA SER A 85 0.84 -2.19 13.90
C SER A 85 0.59 -1.08 12.87
N PHE A 86 -0.67 -0.84 12.52
CA PHE A 86 -1.02 0.24 11.59
C PHE A 86 -2.27 1.00 12.04
N VAL A 87 -2.35 2.26 11.63
CA VAL A 87 -3.56 3.10 11.80
C VAL A 87 -3.97 3.72 10.48
N GLU A 88 -5.26 3.67 10.18
CA GLU A 88 -5.84 4.25 8.97
C GLU A 88 -6.28 5.70 9.21
N VAL A 89 -5.74 6.63 8.43
CA VAL A 89 -6.08 8.06 8.54
C VAL A 89 -6.76 8.54 7.27
N GLY A 90 -7.99 9.03 7.41
CA GLY A 90 -8.75 9.58 6.30
C GLY A 90 -8.16 10.89 5.81
N LEU A 91 -7.83 10.95 4.52
CA LEU A 91 -7.36 12.15 3.85
C LEU A 91 -8.42 12.65 2.86
N VAL A 92 -8.79 13.92 3.01
CA VAL A 92 -9.65 14.61 2.05
C VAL A 92 -8.78 14.97 0.85
N HIS A 93 -9.02 14.30 -0.27
CA HIS A 93 -8.30 14.58 -1.51
C HIS A 93 -8.87 15.85 -2.14
N GLN A 94 -8.06 16.90 -2.23
CA GLN A 94 -8.35 18.06 -3.07
C GLN A 94 -8.01 17.67 -4.51
N GLU A 95 -8.94 17.86 -5.46
CA GLU A 95 -8.64 17.67 -6.86
C GLU A 95 -7.62 18.72 -7.32
N ARG A 96 -6.63 18.34 -8.13
CA ARG A 96 -5.68 19.33 -8.67
C ARG A 96 -6.46 20.23 -9.64
N ALA A 97 -6.36 21.55 -9.46
CA ALA A 97 -7.02 22.54 -10.33
C ALA A 97 -6.61 22.41 -11.82
N HIS A 98 -5.44 21.83 -12.10
CA HIS A 98 -4.97 21.54 -13.46
C HIS A 98 -4.29 20.17 -13.57
N GLY A 99 -4.39 19.58 -14.77
CA GLY A 99 -3.74 18.34 -15.17
C GLY A 99 -4.72 17.17 -15.37
N ARG A 100 -5.04 16.86 -16.62
CA ARG A 100 -5.71 15.59 -16.96
C ARG A 100 -4.80 14.44 -16.52
N SER A 101 -5.31 13.55 -15.65
CA SER A 101 -4.57 12.36 -15.24
C SER A 101 -4.31 11.46 -16.46
N LYS A 102 -3.10 11.56 -17.05
CA LYS A 102 -2.59 10.60 -18.06
C LYS A 102 -2.39 9.18 -17.49
N ALA A 103 -2.61 8.98 -16.20
CA ALA A 103 -2.28 7.78 -15.45
C ALA A 103 -3.36 6.68 -15.48
N VAL A 104 -4.48 6.84 -16.19
CA VAL A 104 -5.59 5.86 -16.17
C VAL A 104 -5.89 5.33 -17.57
N THR A 105 -4.92 4.68 -18.20
CA THR A 105 -5.13 3.81 -19.36
C THR A 105 -5.35 2.37 -18.89
N LEU A 106 -6.10 1.56 -19.66
CA LEU A 106 -6.27 0.11 -19.45
C LEU A 106 -4.93 -0.61 -19.23
N GLY A 107 -3.84 -0.14 -19.86
CA GLY A 107 -2.49 -0.65 -19.65
C GLY A 107 -1.97 -0.52 -18.21
N ASN A 108 -2.38 0.51 -17.46
CA ASN A 108 -2.00 0.64 -16.05
C ASN A 108 -2.79 -0.32 -15.14
N ALA A 109 -4.03 -0.64 -15.49
CA ALA A 109 -4.82 -1.66 -14.79
C ALA A 109 -4.24 -3.07 -15.02
N ALA A 110 -3.88 -3.40 -16.25
CA ALA A 110 -3.21 -4.67 -16.58
C ALA A 110 -1.82 -4.77 -15.91
N ARG A 111 -1.06 -3.66 -15.86
CA ARG A 111 0.20 -3.58 -15.09
C ARG A 111 -0.01 -3.76 -13.58
N ALA A 112 -1.11 -3.24 -13.03
CA ALA A 112 -1.45 -3.48 -11.63
C ALA A 112 -1.74 -4.95 -11.35
N LEU A 113 -2.58 -5.58 -12.17
CA LEU A 113 -2.89 -7.01 -12.03
C LEU A 113 -1.64 -7.90 -12.15
N THR A 114 -0.80 -7.66 -13.15
CA THR A 114 0.44 -8.41 -13.36
C THR A 114 1.45 -8.18 -12.22
N THR A 115 1.52 -6.98 -11.67
CA THR A 115 2.40 -6.70 -10.53
C THR A 115 1.90 -7.35 -9.25
N VAL A 116 0.59 -7.32 -9.00
CA VAL A 116 -0.05 -8.04 -7.89
C VAL A 116 0.22 -9.54 -8.01
N ALA A 117 0.01 -10.12 -9.21
CA ALA A 117 0.27 -11.52 -9.47
C ALA A 117 1.76 -11.88 -9.26
N ARG A 118 2.69 -11.03 -9.73
CA ARG A 118 4.13 -11.22 -9.53
C ARG A 118 4.53 -11.12 -8.06
N LEU A 119 4.00 -10.14 -7.32
CA LEU A 119 4.22 -9.99 -5.87
C LEU A 119 3.72 -11.22 -5.11
N TRP A 120 2.50 -11.67 -5.43
CA TRP A 120 1.93 -12.87 -4.82
C TRP A 120 2.76 -14.12 -5.14
N TRP A 121 3.13 -14.31 -6.40
CA TRP A 121 3.97 -15.43 -6.83
C TRP A 121 5.34 -15.43 -6.15
N ARG A 122 5.99 -14.26 -6.05
CA ARG A 122 7.28 -14.12 -5.37
C ARG A 122 7.15 -14.35 -3.86
N LEU A 123 6.08 -13.87 -3.23
CA LEU A 123 5.85 -14.09 -1.80
C LEU A 123 5.38 -15.52 -1.50
N ARG A 124 4.89 -16.28 -2.49
CA ARG A 124 4.59 -17.72 -2.37
C ARG A 124 5.79 -18.61 -2.65
N LEU A 125 6.60 -18.31 -3.66
CA LEU A 125 7.83 -19.04 -3.96
C LEU A 125 8.97 -18.69 -3.00
N GLY A 126 8.98 -17.47 -2.46
CA GLY A 126 9.86 -17.03 -1.40
C GLY A 126 9.30 -17.39 -0.02
N SER A 127 9.05 -18.68 0.22
CA SER A 127 9.00 -19.19 1.59
C SER A 127 10.43 -19.21 2.14
N THR A 128 10.65 -18.48 3.23
CA THR A 128 11.81 -18.63 4.13
C THR A 128 13.12 -17.98 3.68
N THR A 129 13.25 -16.68 3.92
CA THR A 129 14.52 -16.16 4.45
C THR A 129 14.19 -15.02 5.41
N GLY A 130 14.10 -15.36 6.70
CA GLY A 130 14.16 -14.35 7.76
C GLY A 130 15.56 -13.74 7.84
N PRO A 131 15.68 -12.61 8.54
CA PRO A 131 16.69 -12.53 9.57
C PRO A 131 16.03 -12.31 10.94
N ASP A 132 16.30 -13.28 11.80
CA ASP A 132 16.65 -13.13 13.21
C ASP A 132 15.59 -12.64 14.21
N ARG A 133 15.07 -13.64 14.93
CA ARG A 133 14.86 -13.56 16.38
C ARG A 133 16.17 -13.11 17.06
N GLU A 134 16.42 -11.81 17.12
CA GLU A 134 17.42 -11.25 18.06
C GLU A 134 17.15 -9.75 18.28
N MET A 135 16.04 -9.43 18.92
CA MET A 135 15.90 -8.13 19.62
C MET A 135 14.91 -8.21 20.78
N ARG A 136 15.04 -9.28 21.57
CA ARG A 136 14.49 -9.39 22.93
C ARG A 136 15.53 -10.06 23.83
N ALA A 137 16.50 -9.27 24.24
CA ALA A 137 17.33 -9.47 25.43
C ALA A 137 17.44 -8.12 26.12
#